data_AF-A0A7K0NBB1-F1
#
_entry.id   AF-A0A7K0NBB1-F1
#
_cell.length_a   1.000
_cell.length_b   1.000
_cell.length_c   1.000
_cell.angle_alpha   90.00
_cell.angle_beta   90.00
_cell.angle_gamma   90.00
#
_symmetry.space_group_name_H-M   'P 1'
#
loop_
_entity.id
_entity.type
_entity.pdbx_description
1 polymer ?
#
loop_
_entity_poly.entity_id
_entity_poly.type
_entity_poly.pdbx_seq_one_letter_code
_entity_poly.pdbx_strand_id
1 'polypeptide(L)' 'WTIDDPVEMKRLLDLGVDGIMTDRLEVLKNVMLENSSWHAN' A
#
# COMPACT_ATOMS: atom_id res chain seq x y z
N TRP A 1 0.75 2.20 -13.45
CA TRP A 1 -0.68 2.54 -13.46
C TRP A 1 -1.08 2.79 -12.02
N THR A 2 -1.84 3.85 -11.76
CA THR A 2 -2.13 4.31 -10.40
C THR A 2 -3.21 3.44 -9.75
N ILE A 3 -2.92 2.92 -8.56
CA ILE A 3 -3.88 2.25 -7.69
C ILE A 3 -4.31 3.22 -6.61
N ASP A 4 -5.61 3.46 -6.49
CA ASP A 4 -6.16 4.36 -5.49
C ASP A 4 -7.09 3.65 -4.50
N ASP A 5 -7.54 2.43 -4.79
CA ASP A 5 -8.43 1.66 -3.92
C ASP A 5 -7.64 0.99 -2.77
N PRO A 6 -7.94 1.30 -1.49
CA PRO A 6 -7.29 0.68 -0.34
C PRO A 6 -7.39 -0.86 -0.32
N VAL A 7 -8.49 -1.43 -0.80
CA VAL A 7 -8.69 -2.89 -0.82
C VAL A 7 -7.74 -3.54 -1.81
N GLU A 8 -7.57 -2.93 -2.98
CA GLU A 8 -6.64 -3.41 -3.99
C GLU A 8 -5.18 -3.18 -3.56
N MET A 9 -4.87 -2.06 -2.90
CA MET A 9 -3.57 -1.83 -2.29
C MET A 9 -3.20 -2.96 -1.33
N LYS A 10 -4.12 -3.30 -0.41
CA LYS A 10 -3.91 -4.38 0.55
C LYS A 10 -3.67 -5.71 -0.14
N ARG A 11 -4.50 -6.06 -1.13
CA ARG A 11 -4.35 -7.30 -1.90
C ARG A 11 -2.98 -7.38 -2.59
N LEU A 12 -2.50 -6.28 -3.17
CA LEU A 12 -1.20 -6.23 -3.84
C LEU A 12 -0.04 -6.34 -2.83
N LEU A 13 -0.14 -5.66 -1.69
CA LEU A 13 0.84 -5.82 -0.60
C LEU A 13 0.88 -7.26 -0.08
N ASP A 14 -0.27 -7.91 0.08
CA ASP A 14 -0.37 -9.31 0.51
C ASP A 14 0.24 -10.29 -0.52
N LEU A 15 0.25 -9.91 -1.80
CA LEU A 15 0.93 -10.66 -2.86
C LEU A 15 2.46 -10.44 -2.87
N GLY A 16 2.98 -9.54 -2.05
CA GLY A 16 4.41 -9.27 -1.92
C GLY A 16 4.98 -8.43 -3.07
N VAL A 17 4.20 -7.52 -3.66
CA VAL A 17 4.73 -6.60 -4.68
C VAL A 17 5.77 -5.64 -4.08
N ASP A 18 6.79 -5.30 -4.86
CA ASP A 18 7.86 -4.38 -4.42
C ASP A 18 7.40 -2.92 -4.28
N GLY A 19 6.29 -2.54 -4.93
CA GLY A 19 5.81 -1.17 -4.87
C GLY A 19 4.43 -0.95 -5.47
N ILE A 20 3.76 0.10 -5.00
CA ILE A 20 2.46 0.56 -5.49
C ILE A 20 2.60 2.02 -5.90
N MET A 21 2.21 2.33 -7.13
CA MET A 21 2.07 3.71 -7.59
C MET A 21 0.67 4.20 -7.26
N THR A 22 0.54 5.27 -6.48
CA THR A 22 -0.74 5.87 -6.07
C THR A 22 -0.68 7.39 -6.08
N ASP A 23 -1.80 8.04 -6.35
CA ASP A 23 -1.94 9.49 -6.14
C ASP A 23 -2.39 9.79 -4.69
N ARG A 24 -2.75 8.76 -3.92
CA ARG A 24 -3.24 8.83 -2.54
C ARG A 24 -2.23 8.29 -1.54
N LEU A 25 -1.10 9.00 -1.38
CA LEU A 25 0.00 8.59 -0.49
C LEU A 25 -0.43 8.36 0.96
N GLU A 26 -1.35 9.18 1.48
CA GLU A 26 -1.86 9.02 2.86
C GLU A 26 -2.63 7.72 3.04
N VAL A 27 -3.42 7.33 2.03
CA VAL A 27 -4.19 6.08 2.04
C VAL A 27 -3.24 4.88 2.01
N LEU A 28 -2.26 4.90 1.10
CA LEU A 28 -1.27 3.84 1.01
C LEU A 28 -0.47 3.69 2.31
N LYS A 29 -0.07 4.81 2.93
CA LYS A 29 0.61 4.79 4.23
C LYS A 29 -0.24 4.11 5.30
N ASN A 30 -1.53 4.44 5.40
CA ASN A 30 -2.43 3.82 6.38
C ASN A 30 -2.56 2.31 6.13
N VAL A 31 -2.72 1.89 4.87
CA VAL A 31 -2.80 0.46 4.51
C VAL A 31 -1.49 -0.28 4.86
N MET A 32 -0.32 0.32 4.60
CA MET A 32 0.98 -0.29 4.94
C MET A 32 1.21 -0.37 6.46
N LEU A 33 0.73 0.61 7.23
CA LEU A 33 0.77 0.58 8.69
C LEU A 33 -0.12 -0.53 9.26
N GLU A 34 -1.34 -0.67 8.75
CA GLU A 34 -2.26 -1.74 9.12
C GLU A 34 -1.70 -3.12 8.78
N ASN A 35 -0.99 -3.26 7.65
CA ASN A 35 -0.39 -4.53 7.23
C ASN A 35 0.96 -4.83 7.91
N SER A 36 1.42 -4.00 8.86
CA SER A 36 2.74 -4.11 9.52
C SER A 36 3.93 -4.15 8.53
N SER A 37 3.71 -3.76 7.27
CA SER A 37 4.71 -3.75 6.21
C SER A 37 5.48 -2.44 6.14
N TRP A 38 5.14 -1.49 7.02
CA TRP A 38 5.81 -0.20 7.12
C TRP A 38 7.07 -0.30 7.99
N HIS A 39 8.23 -0.28 7.34
CA HIS A 39 9.52 -0.13 8.02
C HIS A 39 9.88 1.36 8.12
N ALA A 40 9.59 1.98 9.27
CA ALA A 40 10.18 3.28 9.60
C ALA A 40 11.64 3.05 9.99
N ASN A 41 12.55 3.32 9.05
CA ASN A 41 14.00 3.30 9.27
C ASN A 41 14.53 4.72 9.41
#